data_AF-A0A1H5ZPS8-F1
#
_entry.id   AF-A0A1H5ZPS8-F1
#
_cell.length_a   1.000
_cell.length_b   1.000
_cell.length_c   1.000
_cell.angle_alpha   90.00
_cell.angle_beta   90.00
_cell.angle_gamma   90.00
#
_symmetry.space_group_name_H-M   'P 1'
#
loop_
_entity.id
_entity.type
_entity.pdbx_description
1 polymer ?
#
loop_
_entity_poly.entity_id
_entity_poly.type
_entity_poly.pdbx_seq_one_letter_code
_entity_poly.pdbx_strand_id
1 'polypeptide(L)'
;MEIGRRIREVREARNISQKELAEKISMDPSQYSKIERGKVMPTLNQTMEISSIFNISVDSLIHNKFYSESYDEKVDNPGIVAESISSYGTKSIPLLPLDAFAGAGGSNVDGVDFAQIEERYDVPLFYNIKVDFMINVRGSSMYPKYSSGDVVACRMVDDLLFVQWNKIYVLDTISQGVIMKRLKKSNIKENVICKSDNSEYDDFEVPMSDIRNIALVVGSVRLE
;
A
#
# COMPACT_ATOMS: atom_id res chain seq x y z
N MET A 1 6.20 8.62 -21.13
CA MET A 1 6.39 10.09 -21.12
C MET A 1 7.33 10.42 -19.97
N GLU A 2 8.39 11.19 -20.20
CA GLU A 2 9.26 11.66 -19.12
C GLU A 2 8.54 12.73 -18.28
N ILE A 3 8.76 12.72 -16.97
CA ILE A 3 8.19 13.65 -15.96
C ILE A 3 8.17 15.12 -16.42
N GLY A 4 9.22 15.57 -17.14
CA GLY A 4 9.30 16.91 -17.70
C GLY A 4 8.14 17.30 -18.62
N ARG A 5 7.71 16.37 -19.49
CA ARG A 5 6.56 16.60 -20.38
C ARG A 5 5.27 16.73 -19.56
N ARG A 6 5.11 15.93 -18.51
CA ARG A 6 3.93 15.97 -17.65
C ARG A 6 3.84 17.27 -16.87
N ILE A 7 4.96 17.73 -16.32
CA ILE A 7 5.09 19.04 -15.67
C ILE A 7 4.67 20.15 -16.62
N ARG A 8 5.13 20.10 -17.89
CA ARG A 8 4.74 21.06 -18.92
C ARG A 8 3.23 21.10 -19.17
N GLU A 9 2.61 19.94 -19.36
CA GLU A 9 1.17 19.82 -19.61
C GLU A 9 0.35 20.42 -18.44
N VAL A 10 0.74 20.10 -17.21
CA VAL A 10 0.09 20.56 -15.98
C VAL A 10 0.27 22.07 -15.78
N ARG A 11 1.44 22.60 -16.14
CA ARG A 11 1.74 24.04 -16.09
C ARG A 11 0.93 24.82 -17.12
N GLU A 12 0.91 24.36 -18.36
CA GLU A 12 0.16 25.01 -19.46
C GLU A 12 -1.35 24.98 -19.19
N ALA A 13 -1.89 23.89 -18.64
CA ALA A 13 -3.29 23.79 -18.23
C ALA A 13 -3.69 24.81 -17.14
N ARG A 14 -2.73 25.32 -16.36
CA ARG A 14 -2.94 26.35 -15.33
C ARG A 14 -2.49 27.74 -15.75
N ASN A 15 -2.16 27.95 -17.02
CA ASN A 15 -1.70 29.24 -17.57
C ASN A 15 -0.48 29.85 -16.87
N ILE A 16 0.37 29.02 -16.25
CA ILE A 16 1.59 29.48 -15.58
C ILE A 16 2.75 29.50 -16.59
N SER A 17 3.54 30.57 -16.62
CA SER A 17 4.72 30.61 -17.52
C SER A 17 5.87 29.75 -16.97
N GLN A 18 6.79 29.29 -17.83
CA GLN A 18 7.99 28.57 -17.36
C GLN A 18 8.81 29.40 -16.36
N LYS A 19 8.91 30.72 -16.60
CA LYS A 19 9.62 31.66 -15.73
C LYS A 19 8.94 31.76 -14.37
N GLU A 20 7.62 31.91 -14.35
CA GLU A 20 6.85 32.02 -13.11
C GLU A 20 6.90 30.74 -12.27
N LEU A 21 6.83 29.55 -12.89
CA LEU A 21 6.96 28.31 -12.12
C LEU A 21 8.38 28.16 -11.56
N ALA A 22 9.41 28.47 -12.36
CA ALA A 22 10.80 28.45 -11.93
C ALA A 22 11.02 29.37 -10.71
N GLU A 23 10.46 30.58 -10.74
CA GLU A 23 10.50 31.51 -9.60
C GLU A 23 9.80 30.94 -8.36
N LYS A 24 8.64 30.29 -8.51
CA LYS A 24 7.89 29.68 -7.40
C LYS A 24 8.63 28.52 -6.72
N ILE A 25 9.49 27.81 -7.45
CA ILE A 25 10.34 26.72 -6.90
C ILE A 25 11.79 27.17 -6.66
N SER A 26 12.04 28.49 -6.62
CA SER A 26 13.38 29.07 -6.41
C SER A 26 14.47 28.51 -7.35
N MET A 27 14.10 28.27 -8.61
CA MET A 27 14.96 27.71 -9.64
C MET A 27 15.26 28.72 -10.75
N ASP A 28 16.47 28.66 -11.30
CA ASP A 28 16.81 29.39 -12.50
C ASP A 28 15.95 28.94 -13.71
N PRO A 29 15.29 29.87 -14.45
CA PRO A 29 14.41 29.53 -15.57
C PRO A 29 15.08 28.70 -16.68
N SER A 30 16.39 28.83 -16.88
CA SER A 30 17.13 28.04 -17.88
C SER A 30 17.28 26.58 -17.47
N GLN A 31 17.41 26.30 -16.17
CA GLN A 31 17.43 24.95 -15.61
C GLN A 31 16.04 24.32 -15.68
N TYR A 32 15.00 25.08 -15.33
CA TYR A 32 13.62 24.62 -15.42
C TYR A 32 13.22 24.23 -16.86
N SER A 33 13.62 25.03 -17.84
CA SER A 33 13.41 24.73 -19.27
C SER A 33 14.09 23.44 -19.74
N LYS A 34 15.21 23.04 -19.11
CA LYS A 34 15.87 21.74 -19.40
C LYS A 34 15.07 20.58 -18.81
N ILE A 35 14.41 20.77 -17.67
CA ILE A 35 13.55 19.77 -17.05
C ILE A 35 12.36 19.44 -17.94
N GLU A 36 11.60 20.45 -18.41
CA GLU A 36 10.45 20.19 -19.28
C GLU A 36 10.82 19.53 -20.62
N ARG A 37 12.07 19.72 -21.08
CA ARG A 37 12.62 19.09 -22.29
C ARG A 37 13.26 17.72 -22.05
N GLY A 38 13.24 17.21 -20.82
CA GLY A 38 13.82 15.90 -20.48
C GLY A 38 15.36 15.87 -20.46
N LYS A 39 16.01 17.04 -20.47
CA LYS A 39 17.49 17.12 -20.46
C LYS A 39 18.07 17.02 -19.05
N VAL A 40 17.28 17.33 -18.03
CA VAL A 40 17.65 17.28 -16.61
C VAL A 40 16.46 16.72 -15.85
N MET A 41 16.70 15.80 -14.92
CA MET A 41 15.64 15.31 -14.03
C MET A 41 15.44 16.28 -12.87
N PRO A 42 14.19 16.57 -12.48
CA PRO A 42 13.93 17.35 -11.27
C PRO A 42 14.37 16.54 -10.05
N THR A 43 14.85 17.22 -9.02
CA THR A 43 15.12 16.59 -7.73
C THR A 43 13.81 16.21 -7.04
N LEU A 44 13.89 15.39 -5.99
CA LEU A 44 12.73 15.03 -5.19
C LEU A 44 12.03 16.26 -4.59
N ASN A 45 12.79 17.21 -4.04
CA ASN A 45 12.24 18.44 -3.48
C ASN A 45 11.51 19.28 -4.53
N GLN A 46 12.11 19.46 -5.71
CA GLN A 46 11.48 20.16 -6.82
C GLN A 46 10.20 19.47 -7.27
N THR A 47 10.19 18.13 -7.30
CA THR A 47 9.00 17.35 -7.65
C THR A 47 7.88 17.54 -6.62
N MET A 48 8.20 17.55 -5.33
CA MET A 48 7.23 17.80 -4.25
C MET A 48 6.69 19.23 -4.28
N GLU A 49 7.53 20.23 -4.52
CA GLU A 49 7.13 21.63 -4.64
C GLU A 49 6.22 21.85 -5.85
N ILE A 50 6.57 21.29 -7.01
CA ILE A 50 5.75 21.35 -8.23
C ILE A 50 4.39 20.66 -7.99
N SER A 51 4.40 19.49 -7.35
CA SER A 51 3.18 18.77 -6.94
C SER A 51 2.29 19.63 -6.03
N SER A 52 2.89 20.34 -5.08
CA SER A 52 2.18 21.22 -4.14
C SER A 52 1.61 22.47 -4.82
N ILE A 53 2.38 23.15 -5.67
CA ILE A 53 1.93 24.33 -6.43
C ILE A 53 0.73 24.00 -7.32
N PHE A 54 0.75 22.80 -7.90
CA PHE A 54 -0.32 22.34 -8.77
C PHE A 54 -1.42 21.59 -8.05
N ASN A 55 -1.30 21.31 -6.75
CA ASN A 55 -2.25 20.50 -6.00
C ASN A 55 -2.60 19.18 -6.73
N ILE A 56 -1.57 18.48 -7.21
CA ILE A 56 -1.69 17.14 -7.81
C ILE A 56 -0.73 16.21 -7.09
N SER A 57 -1.01 14.91 -7.08
CA SER A 57 -0.08 13.94 -6.51
C SER A 57 1.23 13.89 -7.30
N VAL A 58 2.35 13.65 -6.60
CA VAL A 58 3.64 13.32 -7.22
C VAL A 58 3.49 12.12 -8.17
N ASP A 59 2.63 11.17 -7.80
CA ASP A 59 2.25 10.04 -8.65
C ASP A 59 1.70 10.50 -10.02
N SER A 60 0.84 11.52 -10.07
CA SER A 60 0.31 12.05 -11.34
C SER A 60 1.34 12.77 -12.21
N LEU A 61 2.46 13.20 -11.62
CA LEU A 61 3.61 13.75 -12.35
C LEU A 61 4.49 12.64 -12.94
N ILE A 62 4.53 11.47 -12.29
CA ILE A 62 5.43 10.36 -12.63
C ILE A 62 4.73 9.30 -13.50
N HIS A 63 3.47 8.98 -13.24
CA HIS A 63 2.76 7.85 -13.82
C HIS A 63 1.79 8.26 -14.95
N ASN A 64 1.82 7.47 -16.02
CA ASN A 64 0.99 7.59 -17.22
C ASN A 64 -0.41 7.05 -16.91
N LYS A 65 -1.46 7.89 -16.96
CA LYS A 65 -2.84 7.44 -16.68
C LYS A 65 -3.26 6.32 -17.65
N PHE A 66 -3.50 5.13 -17.10
CA PHE A 66 -4.60 4.23 -17.48
C PHE A 66 -5.12 3.56 -16.21
N TYR A 67 -6.18 4.12 -15.63
CA TYR A 67 -7.25 3.39 -14.99
C TYR A 67 -8.51 4.22 -15.21
N SER A 68 -9.19 3.96 -16.32
CA SER A 68 -10.63 4.17 -16.48
C SER A 68 -11.34 3.24 -15.49
N GLU A 69 -12.45 3.59 -14.84
CA GLU A 69 -13.78 3.71 -15.46
C GLU A 69 -14.74 4.61 -14.66
N SER A 70 -15.71 5.12 -15.41
CA SER A 70 -16.78 6.07 -15.14
C SER A 70 -18.04 5.44 -14.53
N TYR A 71 -18.77 6.17 -13.67
CA TYR A 71 -20.23 6.03 -13.55
C TYR A 71 -20.90 7.39 -13.27
N ASP A 72 -21.78 7.78 -14.20
CA ASP A 72 -22.83 8.78 -14.06
C ASP A 72 -24.04 8.14 -13.36
N GLU A 73 -24.67 8.81 -12.38
CA GLU A 73 -26.10 9.17 -12.44
C GLU A 73 -26.57 10.01 -11.23
N LYS A 74 -27.59 10.84 -11.50
CA LYS A 74 -28.07 12.00 -10.76
C LYS A 74 -29.03 11.63 -9.62
N VAL A 75 -29.03 12.39 -8.52
CA VAL A 75 -30.21 12.57 -7.65
C VAL A 75 -30.29 14.03 -7.20
N ASP A 76 -31.44 14.64 -7.49
CA ASP A 76 -31.83 16.01 -7.18
C ASP A 76 -32.17 16.24 -5.69
N ASN A 77 -31.94 17.50 -5.28
CA ASN A 77 -32.58 18.28 -4.19
C ASN A 77 -31.89 18.33 -2.79
N PRO A 78 -32.07 19.44 -2.02
CA PRO A 78 -31.13 20.56 -2.06
C PRO A 78 -30.67 21.01 -0.65
N GLY A 79 -29.47 21.60 -0.57
CA GLY A 79 -29.08 22.46 0.54
C GLY A 79 -28.00 21.90 1.46
N ILE A 80 -26.75 21.92 0.99
CA ILE A 80 -25.58 22.54 1.64
C ILE A 80 -24.59 22.80 0.49
N VAL A 81 -24.43 24.07 0.12
CA VAL A 81 -23.37 24.52 -0.79
C VAL A 81 -22.08 24.64 0.01
N ALA A 82 -21.26 23.60 -0.08
CA ALA A 82 -19.82 23.66 0.14
C ALA A 82 -19.17 22.84 -0.99
N GLU A 83 -18.93 23.51 -2.11
CA GLU A 83 -18.28 22.95 -3.28
C GLU A 83 -16.92 22.34 -2.91
N SER A 84 -16.72 21.09 -3.33
CA SER A 84 -15.43 20.46 -3.61
C SER A 84 -14.46 20.18 -2.45
N ILE A 85 -14.87 19.34 -1.50
CA ILE A 85 -13.93 18.37 -0.89
C ILE A 85 -14.26 16.99 -1.47
N SER A 86 -13.89 16.78 -2.73
CA SER A 86 -13.86 15.45 -3.34
C SER A 86 -12.46 15.23 -3.92
N SER A 87 -11.82 14.15 -3.47
CA SER A 87 -10.53 13.60 -3.93
C SER A 87 -9.28 13.83 -3.06
N TYR A 88 -9.41 13.71 -1.73
CA TYR A 88 -8.53 12.74 -1.07
C TYR A 88 -9.45 11.60 -0.66
N GLY A 89 -9.59 10.58 -1.53
CA GLY A 89 -10.30 9.37 -1.15
C GLY A 89 -9.66 8.85 0.13
N THR A 90 -10.42 8.78 1.22
CA THR A 90 -9.96 8.10 2.43
C THR A 90 -9.54 6.71 2.00
N LYS A 91 -8.23 6.45 2.03
CA LYS A 91 -7.64 5.18 1.59
C LYS A 91 -7.92 4.17 2.69
N SER A 92 -9.19 3.79 2.79
CA SER A 92 -9.71 2.86 3.77
C SER A 92 -9.21 1.46 3.43
N ILE A 93 -8.74 0.75 4.44
CA ILE A 93 -8.04 -0.53 4.33
C ILE A 93 -9.02 -1.63 4.75
N PRO A 94 -9.27 -2.66 3.93
CA PRO A 94 -10.21 -3.72 4.26
C PRO A 94 -9.73 -4.56 5.45
N LEU A 95 -10.64 -4.84 6.38
CA LEU A 95 -10.44 -5.82 7.44
C LEU A 95 -10.83 -7.20 6.91
N LEU A 96 -9.83 -8.03 6.63
CA LEU A 96 -10.01 -9.35 6.04
C LEU A 96 -10.23 -10.40 7.14
N PRO A 97 -11.37 -11.13 7.13
CA PRO A 97 -11.53 -12.31 7.97
C PRO A 97 -10.47 -13.38 7.66
N LEU A 98 -10.09 -14.19 8.65
CA LEU A 98 -9.08 -15.26 8.45
C LEU A 98 -9.47 -16.23 7.34
N ASP A 99 -10.75 -16.63 7.29
CA ASP A 99 -11.25 -17.56 6.27
C ASP A 99 -11.17 -16.94 4.86
N ALA A 100 -11.33 -15.63 4.76
CA ALA A 100 -11.19 -14.89 3.51
C ALA A 100 -9.73 -14.79 3.06
N PHE A 101 -8.77 -14.66 3.99
CA PHE A 101 -7.34 -14.71 3.67
C PHE A 101 -6.93 -16.08 3.12
N ALA A 102 -7.50 -17.17 3.64
CA ALA A 102 -7.28 -18.50 3.08
C ALA A 102 -7.85 -18.67 1.66
N GLY A 103 -8.98 -17.99 1.37
CA GLY A 103 -9.60 -17.97 0.03
C GLY A 103 -8.91 -17.07 -0.99
N ALA A 104 -8.11 -16.09 -0.57
CA ALA A 104 -7.51 -15.08 -1.44
C ALA A 104 -6.42 -15.61 -2.41
N GLY A 105 -5.98 -16.86 -2.27
CA GLY A 105 -4.94 -17.47 -3.13
C GLY A 105 -5.34 -18.73 -3.89
N GLY A 106 -6.63 -19.05 -3.97
CA GLY A 106 -7.10 -20.21 -4.73
C GLY A 106 -7.12 -19.94 -6.24
N SER A 107 -6.54 -20.83 -7.04
CA SER A 107 -6.62 -20.80 -8.51
C SER A 107 -7.93 -21.39 -9.08
N ASN A 108 -8.89 -21.79 -8.23
CA ASN A 108 -10.15 -22.44 -8.65
C ASN A 108 -11.40 -21.98 -7.86
N VAL A 109 -11.30 -20.93 -7.06
CA VAL A 109 -12.43 -20.29 -6.39
C VAL A 109 -12.20 -18.80 -6.56
N ASP A 110 -13.19 -18.06 -7.04
CA ASP A 110 -13.10 -16.60 -7.22
C ASP A 110 -12.42 -15.99 -5.99
N GLY A 111 -11.18 -15.50 -6.19
CA GLY A 111 -10.38 -14.93 -5.11
C GLY A 111 -11.19 -13.85 -4.39
N VAL A 112 -10.93 -13.67 -3.10
CA VAL A 112 -11.68 -12.67 -2.33
C VAL A 112 -11.40 -11.29 -2.91
N ASP A 113 -12.43 -10.70 -3.53
CA ASP A 113 -12.38 -9.32 -3.97
C ASP A 113 -12.40 -8.40 -2.74
N PHE A 114 -11.23 -7.88 -2.39
CA PHE A 114 -11.06 -6.94 -1.29
C PHE A 114 -11.93 -5.68 -1.44
N ALA A 115 -12.43 -5.37 -2.63
CA ALA A 115 -13.36 -4.27 -2.84
C ALA A 115 -14.72 -4.51 -2.17
N GLN A 116 -15.17 -5.77 -2.10
CA GLN A 116 -16.48 -6.18 -1.55
C GLN A 116 -16.51 -6.27 -0.02
N ILE A 117 -15.37 -6.10 0.64
CA ILE A 117 -15.29 -6.12 2.11
C ILE A 117 -15.80 -4.78 2.65
N GLU A 118 -16.91 -4.85 3.40
CA GLU A 118 -17.55 -3.68 4.02
C GLU A 118 -16.77 -3.15 5.22
N GLU A 119 -16.22 -4.04 6.05
CA GLU A 119 -15.46 -3.66 7.23
C GLU A 119 -14.09 -3.11 6.85
N ARG A 120 -13.85 -1.84 7.20
CA ARG A 120 -12.64 -1.11 6.82
C ARG A 120 -12.10 -0.25 7.94
N TYR A 121 -10.77 -0.10 7.95
CA TYR A 121 -10.05 0.83 8.80
C TYR A 121 -9.60 2.06 8.00
N ASP A 122 -9.80 3.24 8.57
CA ASP A 122 -9.12 4.44 8.10
C ASP A 122 -7.99 4.81 9.07
N VAL A 123 -6.75 4.55 8.66
CA VAL A 123 -5.56 4.78 9.49
C VAL A 123 -4.61 5.72 8.73
N PRO A 124 -4.63 7.02 9.02
CA PRO A 124 -3.78 8.00 8.33
C PRO A 124 -2.28 7.68 8.36
N LEU A 125 -1.82 6.99 9.42
CA LEU A 125 -0.43 6.54 9.54
C LEU A 125 0.02 5.60 8.41
N PHE A 126 -0.93 4.93 7.75
CA PHE A 126 -0.66 3.97 6.69
C PHE A 126 -0.82 4.54 5.28
N TYR A 127 -1.20 5.82 5.11
CA TYR A 127 -1.46 6.41 3.78
C TYR A 127 -0.24 6.39 2.85
N ASN A 128 0.96 6.48 3.42
CA ASN A 128 2.22 6.56 2.67
C ASN A 128 2.97 5.23 2.57
N ILE A 129 2.36 4.13 3.03
CA ILE A 129 2.91 2.78 2.86
C ILE A 129 1.88 1.88 2.16
N LYS A 130 2.36 0.85 1.44
CA LYS A 130 1.46 -0.13 0.84
C LYS A 130 0.93 -1.06 1.94
N VAL A 131 -0.37 -0.98 2.20
CA VAL A 131 -1.13 -1.92 3.02
C VAL A 131 -2.28 -2.41 2.16
N ASP A 132 -2.36 -3.72 1.98
CA ASP A 132 -3.38 -4.35 1.13
C ASP A 132 -4.63 -4.72 1.95
N PHE A 133 -4.44 -5.14 3.20
CA PHE A 133 -5.53 -5.44 4.13
C PHE A 133 -5.06 -5.34 5.59
N MET A 134 -6.01 -5.35 6.51
CA MET A 134 -5.79 -5.54 7.95
C MET A 134 -6.43 -6.87 8.38
N ILE A 135 -5.89 -7.51 9.42
CA ILE A 135 -6.42 -8.79 9.91
C ILE A 135 -6.26 -8.92 11.42
N ASN A 136 -7.23 -9.58 12.05
CA ASN A 136 -7.23 -9.80 13.49
C ASN A 136 -6.18 -10.85 13.89
N VAL A 137 -5.39 -10.53 14.91
CA VAL A 137 -4.49 -11.46 15.56
C VAL A 137 -5.29 -12.41 16.44
N ARG A 138 -5.04 -13.72 16.29
CA ARG A 138 -5.60 -14.76 17.16
C ARG A 138 -4.49 -15.52 17.89
N GLY A 139 -4.77 -15.87 19.14
CA GLY A 139 -3.84 -16.60 20.00
C GLY A 139 -2.71 -15.73 20.55
N SER A 140 -1.75 -16.37 21.24
CA SER A 140 -0.68 -15.72 21.98
C SER A 140 0.72 -16.08 21.50
N SER A 141 0.87 -16.76 20.35
CA SER A 141 2.20 -17.19 19.87
C SER A 141 3.13 -16.01 19.51
N MET A 142 2.57 -14.84 19.25
CA MET A 142 3.33 -13.62 18.92
C MET A 142 3.40 -12.61 20.08
N TYR A 143 2.96 -13.02 21.28
CA TYR A 143 3.14 -12.26 22.52
C TYR A 143 4.64 -12.18 22.87
N PRO A 144 5.16 -11.09 23.47
CA PRO A 144 4.45 -9.93 24.04
C PRO A 144 4.07 -8.85 23.04
N LYS A 145 4.63 -8.89 21.83
CA LYS A 145 4.44 -7.79 20.89
C LYS A 145 3.01 -7.75 20.34
N TYR A 146 2.43 -8.90 20.01
CA TYR A 146 1.07 -8.99 19.50
C TYR A 146 0.21 -9.91 20.38
N SER A 147 -0.96 -9.43 20.73
CA SER A 147 -1.92 -10.11 21.59
C SER A 147 -3.17 -10.46 20.79
N SER A 148 -3.90 -11.48 21.23
CA SER A 148 -5.21 -11.79 20.65
C SER A 148 -6.13 -10.58 20.76
N GLY A 149 -6.78 -10.20 19.66
CA GLY A 149 -7.60 -8.99 19.57
C GLY A 149 -6.87 -7.77 19.00
N ASP A 150 -5.54 -7.80 18.88
CA ASP A 150 -4.83 -6.81 18.06
C ASP A 150 -5.25 -6.94 16.59
N VAL A 151 -5.08 -5.86 15.82
CA VAL A 151 -5.26 -5.87 14.37
C VAL A 151 -3.95 -5.51 13.70
N VAL A 152 -3.49 -6.32 12.76
CA VAL A 152 -2.23 -6.09 12.04
C VAL A 152 -2.50 -5.61 10.62
N ALA A 153 -1.70 -4.64 10.17
CA ALA A 153 -1.68 -4.15 8.79
C ALA A 153 -0.72 -5.00 7.96
N CYS A 154 -1.21 -5.51 6.84
CA CYS A 154 -0.56 -6.52 6.02
C CYS A 154 -0.35 -6.05 4.59
N ARG A 155 0.79 -6.42 4.03
CA ARG A 155 1.12 -6.24 2.60
C ARG A 155 1.35 -7.60 1.96
N MET A 156 0.62 -7.90 0.90
CA MET A 156 0.80 -9.13 0.12
C MET A 156 2.22 -9.22 -0.46
N VAL A 157 2.74 -10.44 -0.48
CA VAL A 157 4.03 -10.77 -1.07
C VAL A 157 3.77 -11.70 -2.25
N ASP A 158 3.97 -11.19 -3.46
CA ASP A 158 3.64 -11.91 -4.69
C ASP A 158 4.63 -13.03 -5.02
N ASP A 159 5.86 -12.95 -4.52
CA ASP A 159 6.92 -13.92 -4.78
C ASP A 159 7.75 -14.20 -3.52
N LEU A 160 7.81 -15.50 -3.16
CA LEU A 160 8.53 -16.03 -2.00
C LEU A 160 10.04 -15.78 -2.06
N LEU A 161 10.61 -15.49 -3.24
CA LEU A 161 12.00 -15.07 -3.38
C LEU A 161 12.30 -13.76 -2.64
N PHE A 162 11.29 -12.92 -2.39
CA PHE A 162 11.43 -11.63 -1.71
C PHE A 162 11.10 -11.66 -0.22
N VAL A 163 11.07 -12.86 0.40
CA VAL A 163 10.91 -12.99 1.85
C VAL A 163 12.09 -12.34 2.57
N GLN A 164 11.78 -11.30 3.35
CA GLN A 164 12.71 -10.69 4.29
C GLN A 164 12.76 -11.51 5.59
N TRP A 165 13.92 -12.09 5.88
CA TRP A 165 14.14 -12.86 7.09
C TRP A 165 14.02 -12.01 8.36
N ASN A 166 13.67 -12.67 9.45
CA ASN A 166 13.46 -12.07 10.76
C ASN A 166 12.31 -11.03 10.80
N LYS A 167 11.42 -11.04 9.80
CA LYS A 167 10.17 -10.27 9.77
C LYS A 167 8.98 -11.18 10.08
N ILE A 168 7.85 -10.56 10.40
CA ILE A 168 6.63 -11.26 10.78
C ILE A 168 5.69 -11.29 9.59
N TYR A 169 5.13 -12.46 9.33
CA TYR A 169 4.22 -12.71 8.23
C TYR A 169 2.95 -13.37 8.75
N VAL A 170 1.87 -13.11 8.03
CA VAL A 170 0.65 -13.93 8.04
C VAL A 170 0.77 -14.90 6.86
N LEU A 171 0.62 -16.18 7.14
CA LEU A 171 0.77 -17.27 6.19
C LEU A 171 -0.54 -18.03 6.13
N ASP A 172 -1.04 -18.31 4.93
CA ASP A 172 -2.05 -19.34 4.73
C ASP A 172 -1.34 -20.63 4.35
N THR A 173 -1.43 -21.62 5.24
CA THR A 173 -0.77 -22.92 5.09
C THR A 173 -1.79 -24.02 4.80
N ILE A 174 -1.42 -25.01 3.99
CA ILE A 174 -2.28 -26.17 3.73
C ILE A 174 -2.49 -26.95 5.04
N SER A 175 -1.42 -27.10 5.84
CA SER A 175 -1.41 -27.97 7.01
C SER A 175 -2.04 -27.37 8.27
N GLN A 176 -1.91 -26.06 8.50
CA GLN A 176 -2.34 -25.40 9.74
C GLN A 176 -3.34 -24.25 9.52
N GLY A 177 -3.70 -23.96 8.27
CA GLY A 177 -4.50 -22.79 7.94
C GLY A 177 -3.73 -21.49 8.14
N VAL A 178 -4.45 -20.42 8.53
CA VAL A 178 -3.86 -19.09 8.66
C VAL A 178 -3.10 -18.94 9.98
N ILE A 179 -1.79 -18.70 9.89
CA ILE A 179 -0.89 -18.53 11.03
C ILE A 179 -0.08 -17.25 10.93
N MET A 180 0.24 -16.64 12.06
CA MET A 180 1.15 -15.49 12.14
C MET A 180 2.44 -15.91 12.83
N LYS A 181 3.57 -15.75 12.13
CA LYS A 181 4.90 -16.22 12.57
C LYS A 181 6.01 -15.30 12.10
N ARG A 182 7.12 -15.31 12.82
CA ARG A 182 8.38 -14.71 12.36
C ARG A 182 9.10 -15.70 11.46
N LEU A 183 9.36 -15.33 10.22
CA LEU A 183 10.08 -16.19 9.29
C LEU A 183 11.59 -16.08 9.47
N LYS A 184 12.24 -17.23 9.59
CA LYS A 184 13.70 -17.38 9.59
C LYS A 184 14.14 -18.32 8.48
N LYS A 185 15.38 -18.13 8.03
CA LYS A 185 15.98 -18.98 7.00
C LYS A 185 16.19 -20.39 7.57
N SER A 186 15.67 -21.40 6.88
CA SER A 186 15.95 -22.81 7.19
C SER A 186 17.30 -23.25 6.61
N ASN A 187 17.89 -24.26 7.24
CA ASN A 187 19.02 -25.01 6.67
C ASN A 187 18.54 -26.13 5.73
N ILE A 188 17.25 -26.47 5.76
CA ILE A 188 16.62 -27.42 4.85
C ILE A 188 16.24 -26.67 3.57
N LYS A 189 16.58 -27.25 2.41
CA LYS A 189 16.25 -26.66 1.11
C LYS A 189 14.73 -26.53 0.97
N GLU A 190 14.27 -25.39 0.44
CA GLU A 190 12.85 -25.09 0.19
C GLU A 190 11.95 -25.11 1.45
N ASN A 191 12.54 -24.90 2.63
CA ASN A 191 11.81 -24.75 3.88
C ASN A 191 12.02 -23.36 4.50
N VAL A 192 11.10 -22.97 5.38
CA VAL A 192 11.21 -21.79 6.23
C VAL A 192 10.96 -22.17 7.69
N ILE A 193 11.73 -21.57 8.60
CA ILE A 193 11.46 -21.69 10.04
C ILE A 193 10.38 -20.68 10.40
N CYS A 194 9.27 -21.19 10.93
CA CYS A 194 8.22 -20.43 11.58
C CYS A 194 8.52 -20.31 13.07
N LYS A 195 9.04 -19.15 13.47
CA LYS A 195 9.34 -18.84 14.86
C LYS A 195 8.19 -18.08 15.52
N SER A 196 7.81 -18.51 16.72
CA SER A 196 6.95 -17.75 17.62
C SER A 196 7.79 -16.74 18.40
N ASP A 197 7.25 -15.52 18.62
CA ASP A 197 7.90 -14.55 19.50
C ASP A 197 7.67 -14.91 20.97
N ASN A 198 6.58 -15.63 21.28
CA ASN A 198 6.33 -16.18 22.59
C ASN A 198 7.19 -17.44 22.81
N SER A 199 8.01 -17.44 23.85
CA SER A 199 8.94 -18.52 24.20
C SER A 199 8.26 -19.82 24.68
N GLU A 200 6.98 -19.79 25.01
CA GLU A 200 6.21 -20.99 25.37
C GLU A 200 5.83 -21.84 24.16
N TYR A 201 6.08 -21.35 22.95
CA TYR A 201 5.77 -22.02 21.70
C TYR A 201 7.06 -22.42 21.00
N ASP A 202 7.14 -23.69 20.60
CA ASP A 202 8.27 -24.19 19.82
C ASP A 202 8.31 -23.60 18.41
N ASP A 203 9.53 -23.45 17.89
CA ASP A 203 9.78 -23.14 16.49
C ASP A 203 9.55 -24.41 15.65
N PHE A 204 9.00 -24.28 14.45
CA PHE A 204 8.80 -25.40 13.54
C PHE A 204 9.15 -25.02 12.10
N GLU A 205 9.46 -26.03 11.29
CA GLU A 205 9.81 -25.89 9.88
C GLU A 205 8.55 -26.09 9.01
N VAL A 206 8.39 -25.25 8.00
CA VAL A 206 7.29 -25.33 7.03
C VAL A 206 7.89 -25.41 5.62
N PRO A 207 7.53 -26.43 4.81
CA PRO A 207 7.89 -26.47 3.40
C PRO A 207 7.28 -25.26 2.67
N MET A 208 8.04 -24.63 1.76
CA MET A 208 7.53 -23.52 0.95
C MET A 208 6.31 -23.92 0.11
N SER A 209 6.21 -25.20 -0.29
CA SER A 209 5.04 -25.76 -0.99
C SER A 209 3.77 -25.85 -0.13
N ASP A 210 3.89 -25.77 1.20
CA ASP A 210 2.75 -25.75 2.12
C ASP A 210 2.12 -24.35 2.24
N ILE A 211 2.81 -23.31 1.78
CA ILE A 211 2.38 -21.91 1.89
C ILE A 211 1.61 -21.52 0.62
N ARG A 212 0.31 -21.26 0.74
CA ARG A 212 -0.54 -20.78 -0.35
C ARG A 212 -0.43 -19.26 -0.52
N ASN A 213 -0.52 -18.53 0.58
CA ASN A 213 -0.45 -17.07 0.62
C ASN A 213 0.50 -16.59 1.70
N ILE A 214 1.13 -15.45 1.45
CA ILE A 214 2.01 -14.81 2.40
C ILE A 214 1.81 -13.28 2.38
N ALA A 215 1.68 -12.70 3.57
CA ALA A 215 1.59 -11.26 3.74
C ALA A 215 2.53 -10.79 4.84
N LEU A 216 3.31 -9.75 4.55
CA LEU A 216 4.21 -9.11 5.51
C LEU A 216 3.41 -8.22 6.46
N VAL A 217 3.62 -8.38 7.77
CA VAL A 217 3.10 -7.45 8.78
C VAL A 217 3.95 -6.17 8.79
N VAL A 218 3.31 -5.03 8.48
CA VAL A 218 3.97 -3.71 8.39
C VAL A 218 3.57 -2.76 9.51
N GLY A 219 2.49 -3.05 10.24
CA GLY A 219 2.02 -2.26 11.37
C GLY A 219 0.98 -2.98 12.19
N SER A 220 0.55 -2.37 13.30
CA SER A 220 -0.53 -2.89 14.15
C SER A 220 -1.29 -1.78 14.85
N VAL A 221 -2.55 -2.08 15.18
CA VAL A 221 -3.45 -1.28 16.00
C VAL A 221 -3.86 -2.13 17.19
N ARG A 222 -3.80 -1.54 18.40
CA ARG A 222 -4.19 -2.16 19.66
C ARG A 222 -5.08 -1.19 20.42
N LEU A 223 -6.12 -1.72 21.05
CA LEU A 223 -6.91 -1.01 22.05
C LEU A 223 -6.38 -1.39 23.45
N GLU A 224 -6.24 -0.41 24.33
CA GLU A 224 -5.84 -0.60 25.73
C GLU A 224 -7.06 -0.68 26.65
#